data_AF-A0A7X9X4B7-F1
#
_entry.id   AF-A0A7X9X4B7-F1
#
_cell.length_a   1.000
_cell.length_b   1.000
_cell.length_c   1.000
_cell.angle_alpha   90.00
_cell.angle_beta   90.00
_cell.angle_gamma   90.00
#
_symmetry.space_group_name_H-M   'P 1'
#
loop_
_entity.id
_entity.type
_entity.pdbx_description
1 polymer ?
#
loop_
_entity_poly.entity_id
_entity_poly.type
_entity_poly.pdbx_seq_one_letter_code
_entity_poly.pdbx_strand_id
1 'polypeptide(L)'
;MKQSEIDRELRLLVKAEAKTRRWKSVGTTPYWTNGPLFFSMTLSAGAKEGSFHSWLRFKWLELDHLLWRVLGMSRNENAPFSLHANGAFVLTGWEIQSFTVRDLVWEPGLLEQQLEIATRQAASTAEEVALEVDSLDSYIRFLDREHEIFMQKHPRAAVTVWKERLLVHMLQGDKSSAVDVARERIARQDSGGFSSGGKTFFERALALNEA
;
A
#
# COMPACT_ATOMS: atom_id res chain seq x y z
N MET A 1 -9.79 -27.24 -10.49
CA MET A 1 -9.10 -27.16 -9.18
C MET A 1 -10.04 -26.51 -8.16
N LYS A 2 -10.03 -26.91 -6.88
CA LYS A 2 -10.83 -26.26 -5.82
C LYS A 2 -10.16 -24.97 -5.34
N GLN A 3 -10.91 -24.04 -4.76
CA GLN A 3 -10.35 -22.78 -4.24
C GLN A 3 -9.23 -23.00 -3.21
N SER A 4 -9.42 -23.94 -2.28
CA SER A 4 -8.41 -24.26 -1.27
C SER A 4 -7.11 -24.84 -1.85
N GLU A 5 -7.19 -25.51 -3.00
CA GLU A 5 -6.02 -26.05 -3.71
C GLU A 5 -5.24 -24.92 -4.39
N ILE A 6 -5.95 -24.03 -5.10
CA ILE A 6 -5.36 -22.82 -5.71
C ILE A 6 -4.71 -21.93 -4.67
N ASP A 7 -5.40 -21.64 -3.56
CA ASP A 7 -4.86 -20.76 -2.51
C ASP A 7 -3.57 -21.34 -1.91
N ARG A 8 -3.53 -22.66 -1.71
CA ARG A 8 -2.35 -23.35 -1.20
C ARG A 8 -1.21 -23.30 -2.20
N GLU A 9 -1.50 -23.60 -3.46
CA GLU A 9 -0.51 -23.59 -4.55
C GLU A 9 0.05 -22.18 -4.76
N LEU A 10 -0.81 -21.18 -4.85
CA LEU A 10 -0.41 -19.77 -4.98
C LEU A 10 0.50 -19.32 -3.84
N ARG A 11 0.20 -19.67 -2.59
CA ARG A 11 1.07 -19.34 -1.45
C ARG A 11 2.46 -19.96 -1.57
N LEU A 12 2.56 -21.20 -2.03
CA LEU A 12 3.84 -21.89 -2.21
C LEU A 12 4.64 -21.26 -3.36
N LEU A 13 3.98 -21.00 -4.49
CA LEU A 13 4.57 -20.37 -5.65
C LEU A 13 5.05 -18.94 -5.34
N VAL A 14 4.22 -18.12 -4.69
CA VAL A 14 4.60 -16.76 -4.24
C VAL A 14 5.82 -16.79 -3.33
N LYS A 15 5.87 -17.74 -2.38
CA LYS A 15 7.01 -17.86 -1.48
C LYS A 15 8.30 -18.22 -2.23
N ALA A 16 8.21 -19.14 -3.21
CA ALA A 16 9.35 -19.53 -4.04
C ALA A 16 9.82 -18.37 -4.92
N GLU A 17 8.91 -17.72 -5.63
CA GLU A 17 9.20 -16.61 -6.54
C GLU A 17 9.78 -15.39 -5.79
N ALA A 18 9.18 -15.03 -4.65
CA ALA A 18 9.72 -13.97 -3.79
C ALA A 18 11.17 -14.27 -3.37
N LYS A 19 11.47 -15.52 -3.00
CA LYS A 19 12.82 -15.94 -2.63
C LYS A 19 13.80 -15.78 -3.80
N THR A 20 13.42 -16.20 -5.01
CA THR A 20 14.25 -16.04 -6.23
C THR A 20 14.61 -14.58 -6.49
N ARG A 21 13.66 -13.67 -6.25
CA ARG A 21 13.85 -12.21 -6.43
C ARG A 21 14.48 -11.51 -5.22
N ARG A 22 14.82 -12.23 -4.16
CA ARG A 22 15.27 -11.68 -2.86
C ARG A 22 14.24 -10.75 -2.19
N TRP A 23 12.97 -10.96 -2.50
CA TRP A 23 11.85 -10.34 -1.83
C TRP A 23 11.43 -11.15 -0.60
N LYS A 24 10.62 -10.56 0.26
CA LYS A 24 9.96 -11.24 1.37
C LYS A 24 8.50 -11.49 1.01
N SER A 25 7.80 -12.35 1.76
CA SER A 25 6.38 -12.62 1.54
C SER A 25 5.65 -12.99 2.82
N VAL A 26 4.37 -12.64 2.87
CA VAL A 26 3.41 -13.05 3.91
C VAL A 26 2.12 -13.51 3.21
N GLY A 27 1.75 -14.78 3.38
CA GLY A 27 0.64 -15.35 2.61
C GLY A 27 0.89 -15.27 1.11
N THR A 28 -0.04 -14.67 0.36
CA THR A 28 0.07 -14.42 -1.08
C THR A 28 0.58 -13.00 -1.40
N THR A 29 1.14 -12.30 -0.41
CA THR A 29 1.60 -10.92 -0.55
C THR A 29 3.13 -10.86 -0.54
N PRO A 30 3.81 -10.84 -1.69
CA PRO A 30 5.21 -10.49 -1.74
C PRO A 30 5.41 -8.99 -1.49
N TYR A 31 6.51 -8.64 -0.84
CA TYR A 31 6.87 -7.26 -0.50
C TYR A 31 8.39 -7.08 -0.44
N TRP A 32 8.84 -5.87 -0.76
CA TRP A 32 10.25 -5.50 -0.81
C TRP A 32 10.41 -3.99 -0.67
N THR A 33 11.65 -3.53 -0.60
CA THR A 33 11.99 -2.11 -0.55
C THR A 33 12.91 -1.76 -1.71
N ASN A 34 12.79 -0.54 -2.22
CA ASN A 34 13.78 0.08 -3.09
C ASN A 34 14.06 1.50 -2.55
N GLY A 35 15.22 1.67 -1.91
CA GLY A 35 15.50 2.87 -1.11
C GLY A 35 14.43 3.10 -0.03
N PRO A 36 13.84 4.32 0.05
CA PRO A 36 12.81 4.66 1.05
C PRO A 36 11.42 4.12 0.70
N LEU A 37 11.23 3.58 -0.51
CA LEU A 37 9.95 3.09 -0.98
C LEU A 37 9.75 1.64 -0.55
N PHE A 38 8.57 1.38 -0.03
CA PHE A 38 8.07 0.04 0.27
C PHE A 38 7.05 -0.35 -0.79
N PHE A 39 7.27 -1.52 -1.39
CA PHE A 39 6.38 -2.12 -2.37
C PHE A 39 5.74 -3.38 -1.80
N SER A 40 4.45 -3.54 -2.03
CA SER A 40 3.71 -4.75 -1.70
C SER A 40 2.73 -5.07 -2.79
N MET A 41 2.67 -6.35 -3.13
CA MET A 41 1.81 -6.85 -4.19
C MET A 41 0.78 -7.79 -3.58
N THR A 42 -0.50 -7.61 -3.90
CA THR A 42 -1.55 -8.57 -3.52
C THR A 42 -1.83 -9.47 -4.69
N LEU A 43 -1.77 -10.78 -4.46
CA LEU A 43 -2.08 -11.80 -5.46
C LEU A 43 -3.25 -12.65 -4.98
N SER A 44 -4.19 -12.90 -5.89
CA SER A 44 -5.32 -13.80 -5.64
C SER A 44 -5.75 -14.49 -6.92
N ALA A 45 -6.32 -15.68 -6.79
CA ALA A 45 -6.86 -16.41 -7.92
C ALA A 45 -8.22 -17.01 -7.56
N GLY A 46 -9.20 -16.89 -8.45
CA GLY A 46 -10.55 -17.44 -8.30
C GLY A 46 -10.69 -18.77 -9.04
N ALA A 47 -10.97 -19.84 -8.30
CA ALA A 47 -11.14 -21.17 -8.86
C ALA A 47 -12.37 -21.29 -9.74
N LYS A 48 -13.49 -20.69 -9.32
CA LYS A 48 -14.78 -20.81 -9.99
C LYS A 48 -14.87 -19.85 -11.18
N GLU A 49 -14.38 -18.63 -10.99
CA GLU A 49 -14.42 -17.56 -11.99
C GLU A 49 -13.28 -17.69 -13.02
N GLY A 50 -12.30 -18.56 -12.77
CA GLY A 50 -11.12 -18.67 -13.62
C GLY A 50 -10.35 -17.35 -13.67
N SER A 51 -10.14 -16.70 -12.52
CA SER A 51 -9.55 -15.36 -12.49
C SER A 51 -8.21 -15.33 -11.78
N PHE A 52 -7.29 -14.52 -12.30
CA PHE A 52 -6.06 -14.17 -11.60
C PHE A 52 -6.02 -12.66 -11.43
N HIS A 53 -5.76 -12.20 -10.22
CA HIS A 53 -5.69 -10.78 -9.90
C HIS A 53 -4.37 -10.43 -9.25
N SER A 54 -3.83 -9.29 -9.69
CA SER A 54 -2.59 -8.72 -9.18
C SER A 54 -2.78 -7.22 -8.97
N TRP A 55 -2.35 -6.73 -7.81
CA TRP A 55 -2.29 -5.30 -7.50
C TRP A 55 -0.95 -4.98 -6.86
N LEU A 56 -0.17 -4.08 -7.46
CA LEU A 56 1.04 -3.53 -6.88
C LEU A 56 0.72 -2.19 -6.25
N ARG A 57 1.11 -2.04 -4.99
CA ARG A 57 1.06 -0.77 -4.27
C ARG A 57 2.44 -0.39 -3.78
N PHE A 58 2.64 0.91 -3.63
CA PHE A 58 3.81 1.44 -2.98
C PHE A 58 3.47 2.56 -2.00
N LYS A 59 4.38 2.78 -1.06
CA LYS A 59 4.33 3.90 -0.11
C LYS A 59 5.73 4.28 0.30
N TRP A 60 5.88 5.48 0.82
CA TRP A 60 7.07 5.86 1.55
C TRP A 60 7.09 5.13 2.91
N LEU A 61 8.09 4.28 3.14
CA LEU A 61 8.11 3.33 4.26
C LEU A 61 7.95 4.03 5.62
N GLU A 62 8.67 5.14 5.81
CA GLU A 62 8.72 5.87 7.07
C GLU A 62 7.34 6.40 7.52
N LEU A 63 6.40 6.57 6.58
CA LEU A 63 5.07 7.06 6.91
C LEU A 63 4.25 6.06 7.74
N ASP A 64 4.54 4.76 7.67
CA ASP A 64 3.91 3.78 8.57
C ASP A 64 4.37 3.96 10.02
N HIS A 65 5.66 4.21 10.24
CA HIS A 65 6.21 4.47 11.57
C HIS A 65 5.58 5.71 12.18
N LEU A 66 5.49 6.78 11.38
CA LEU A 66 4.84 8.00 11.80
C LEU A 66 3.34 7.83 12.04
N LEU A 67 2.65 7.06 11.19
CA LEU A 67 1.24 6.68 11.40
C LEU A 67 1.07 5.96 12.75
N TRP A 68 1.91 4.98 13.06
CA TRP A 68 1.85 4.27 14.34
C TRP A 68 2.07 5.20 15.52
N ARG A 69 3.01 6.15 15.42
CA ARG A 69 3.20 7.18 16.44
C ARG A 69 1.94 8.04 16.63
N VAL A 70 1.32 8.50 15.54
CA VAL A 70 0.05 9.25 15.59
C VAL A 70 -1.06 8.46 16.27
N LEU A 71 -1.16 7.16 15.98
CA LEU A 71 -2.19 6.29 16.56
C LEU A 71 -1.89 5.84 18.00
N GLY A 72 -0.74 6.23 18.58
CA GLY A 72 -0.30 5.78 19.90
C GLY A 72 0.13 4.30 19.92
N MET A 73 0.56 3.77 18.78
CA MET A 73 0.91 2.38 18.53
C MET A 73 2.41 2.19 18.24
N SER A 74 3.30 3.03 18.78
CA SER A 74 4.76 2.95 18.52
C SER A 74 5.40 1.58 18.82
N ARG A 75 4.75 0.72 19.61
CA ARG A 75 5.21 -0.68 19.77
C ARG A 75 5.26 -1.46 18.46
N ASN A 76 4.46 -1.08 17.46
CA ASN A 76 4.45 -1.68 16.13
C ASN A 76 5.78 -1.49 15.37
N GLU A 77 6.59 -0.49 15.73
CA GLU A 77 7.93 -0.31 15.16
C GLU A 77 8.85 -1.52 15.41
N ASN A 78 8.58 -2.29 16.47
CA ASN A 78 9.31 -3.51 16.82
C ASN A 78 8.63 -4.80 16.32
N ALA A 79 7.52 -4.69 15.60
CA ALA A 79 6.81 -5.84 15.06
C ALA A 79 7.54 -6.43 13.85
N PRO A 80 7.18 -7.66 13.40
CA PRO A 80 7.72 -8.22 12.17
C PRO A 80 7.51 -7.26 10.98
N PHE A 81 8.52 -7.12 10.14
CA PHE A 81 8.49 -6.20 8.99
C PHE A 81 7.34 -6.47 7.99
N SER A 82 6.76 -7.67 7.99
CA SER A 82 5.54 -8.00 7.24
C SER A 82 4.32 -7.18 7.67
N LEU A 83 4.35 -6.54 8.84
CA LEU A 83 3.28 -5.65 9.30
C LEU A 83 3.06 -4.48 8.32
N HIS A 84 4.12 -3.97 7.69
CA HIS A 84 4.02 -2.95 6.64
C HIS A 84 3.22 -3.44 5.42
N ALA A 85 3.23 -4.74 5.12
CA ALA A 85 2.54 -5.32 3.96
C ALA A 85 1.06 -5.63 4.23
N ASN A 86 0.76 -6.17 5.42
CA ASN A 86 -0.55 -6.77 5.72
C ASN A 86 -1.05 -6.44 7.15
N GLY A 87 -0.66 -5.28 7.67
CA GLY A 87 -1.13 -4.79 8.97
C GLY A 87 -2.51 -4.15 8.88
N ALA A 88 -3.27 -4.17 9.98
CA ALA A 88 -4.55 -3.48 10.06
C ALA A 88 -4.41 -1.95 10.21
N PHE A 89 -3.28 -1.49 10.76
CA PHE A 89 -3.00 -0.08 11.06
C PHE A 89 -1.79 0.44 10.26
N VAL A 90 -1.76 0.20 8.96
CA VAL A 90 -0.70 0.71 8.06
C VAL A 90 -1.31 1.49 6.91
N LEU A 91 -0.51 2.33 6.25
CA LEU A 91 -0.93 2.92 4.99
C LEU A 91 -1.06 1.82 3.94
N THR A 92 -2.18 1.79 3.23
CA THR A 92 -2.37 0.83 2.13
C THR A 92 -1.42 1.09 0.97
N GLY A 93 -0.93 2.33 0.85
CA GLY A 93 -0.12 2.78 -0.29
C GLY A 93 -0.97 3.08 -1.52
N TRP A 94 -0.34 3.70 -2.51
CA TRP A 94 -0.96 4.02 -3.78
C TRP A 94 -0.83 2.86 -4.75
N GLU A 95 -1.89 2.54 -5.47
CA GLU A 95 -1.89 1.50 -6.50
C GLU A 95 -1.24 2.04 -7.78
N ILE A 96 -0.16 1.39 -8.20
CA ILE A 96 0.64 1.78 -9.38
C ILE A 96 0.54 0.78 -10.53
N GLN A 97 0.02 -0.41 -10.24
CA GLN A 97 -0.28 -1.40 -11.25
C GLN A 97 -1.41 -2.28 -10.75
N SER A 98 -2.38 -2.54 -11.61
CA SER A 98 -3.31 -3.64 -11.40
C SER A 98 -3.66 -4.30 -12.70
N PHE A 99 -3.84 -5.61 -12.66
CA PHE A 99 -4.41 -6.34 -13.77
C PHE A 99 -5.20 -7.54 -13.27
N THR A 100 -6.16 -7.92 -14.09
CA THR A 100 -7.02 -9.07 -13.86
C THR A 100 -7.10 -9.85 -15.16
N VAL A 101 -6.77 -11.13 -15.10
CA VAL A 101 -7.06 -12.09 -16.15
C VAL A 101 -8.29 -12.87 -15.73
N ARG A 102 -9.20 -13.12 -16.67
CA ARG A 102 -10.46 -13.86 -16.43
C ARG A 102 -10.55 -15.02 -17.40
N ASP A 103 -11.55 -15.87 -17.16
CA ASP A 103 -11.91 -16.99 -18.03
C ASP A 103 -10.77 -18.01 -18.22
N LEU A 104 -9.90 -18.14 -17.22
CA LEU A 104 -8.81 -19.10 -17.17
C LEU A 104 -9.32 -20.50 -16.85
N VAL A 105 -8.81 -21.48 -17.60
CA VAL A 105 -8.95 -22.90 -17.27
C VAL A 105 -7.70 -23.33 -16.52
N TRP A 106 -7.84 -23.69 -15.24
CA TRP A 106 -6.71 -24.00 -14.36
C TRP A 106 -6.05 -25.35 -14.67
N GLU A 107 -5.22 -25.35 -15.70
CA GLU A 107 -4.32 -26.44 -16.06
C GLU A 107 -2.99 -26.35 -15.27
N PRO A 108 -2.28 -27.48 -15.08
CA PRO A 108 -1.00 -27.48 -14.39
C PRO A 108 -0.02 -26.45 -14.99
N GLY A 109 0.63 -25.66 -14.14
CA GLY A 109 1.62 -24.64 -14.55
C GLY A 109 1.04 -23.28 -14.95
N LEU A 110 -0.27 -23.18 -15.24
CA LEU A 110 -0.86 -21.90 -15.62
C LEU A 110 -0.79 -20.86 -14.50
N LEU A 111 -1.01 -21.27 -13.25
CA LEU A 111 -0.92 -20.38 -12.09
C LEU A 111 0.49 -19.83 -11.89
N GLU A 112 1.51 -20.67 -12.10
CA GLU A 112 2.93 -20.28 -12.05
C GLU A 112 3.27 -19.30 -13.16
N GLN A 113 2.77 -19.53 -14.38
CA GLN A 113 2.96 -18.60 -15.50
C GLN A 113 2.33 -17.22 -15.22
N GLN A 114 1.09 -17.19 -14.69
CA GLN A 114 0.45 -15.92 -14.34
C GLN A 114 1.21 -15.19 -13.23
N LEU A 115 1.70 -15.93 -12.23
CA LEU A 115 2.54 -15.38 -11.17
C LEU A 115 3.81 -14.75 -11.75
N GLU A 116 4.55 -15.46 -12.60
CA GLU A 116 5.81 -14.98 -13.18
C GLU A 116 5.60 -13.71 -14.03
N ILE A 117 4.53 -13.66 -14.82
CA ILE A 117 4.15 -12.46 -15.58
C ILE A 117 3.90 -11.30 -14.61
N ALA A 118 3.10 -11.55 -13.56
CA ALA A 118 2.71 -10.54 -12.60
C ALA A 118 3.92 -9.96 -11.85
N THR A 119 4.80 -10.83 -11.33
CA THR A 119 5.97 -10.41 -10.55
C THR A 119 7.03 -9.73 -11.40
N ARG A 120 7.20 -10.16 -12.66
CA ARG A 120 8.11 -9.48 -13.60
C ARG A 120 7.63 -8.08 -13.93
N GLN A 121 6.35 -7.90 -14.24
CA GLN A 121 5.80 -6.57 -14.49
C GLN A 121 5.89 -5.70 -13.24
N ALA A 122 5.54 -6.25 -12.07
CA ALA A 122 5.61 -5.53 -10.81
C ALA A 122 7.03 -5.07 -10.47
N ALA A 123 8.05 -5.88 -10.77
CA ALA A 123 9.45 -5.50 -10.61
C ALA A 123 9.81 -4.29 -11.50
N SER A 124 9.47 -4.36 -12.79
CA SER A 124 9.72 -3.28 -13.75
C SER A 124 9.03 -1.98 -13.33
N THR A 125 7.74 -2.04 -12.99
CA THR A 125 6.98 -0.87 -12.55
C THR A 125 7.53 -0.30 -11.23
N ALA A 126 7.98 -1.13 -10.30
CA ALA A 126 8.61 -0.66 -9.07
C ALA A 126 9.95 0.05 -9.33
N GLU A 127 10.73 -0.39 -10.31
CA GLU A 127 11.96 0.28 -10.74
C GLU A 127 11.66 1.64 -11.37
N GLU A 128 10.67 1.71 -12.28
CA GLU A 128 10.23 2.97 -12.89
C GLU A 128 9.76 3.98 -11.84
N VAL A 129 8.91 3.55 -10.89
CA VAL A 129 8.43 4.41 -9.81
C VAL A 129 9.57 4.84 -8.88
N ALA A 130 10.54 3.97 -8.59
CA ALA A 130 11.68 4.34 -7.76
C ALA A 130 12.63 5.33 -8.43
N LEU A 131 12.67 5.37 -9.77
CA LEU A 131 13.39 6.40 -10.52
C LEU A 131 12.64 7.74 -10.54
N GLU A 132 11.31 7.71 -10.56
CA GLU A 132 10.47 8.91 -10.53
C GLU A 132 10.35 9.52 -9.13
N VAL A 133 10.27 8.67 -8.10
CA VAL A 133 10.01 9.04 -6.71
C VAL A 133 11.27 8.83 -5.86
N ASP A 134 12.17 9.79 -5.96
CA ASP A 134 13.46 9.83 -5.28
C ASP A 134 13.46 10.62 -3.94
N SER A 135 12.38 11.34 -3.66
CA SER A 135 12.29 12.29 -2.54
C SER A 135 10.85 12.44 -2.05
N LEU A 136 10.67 13.04 -0.87
CA LEU A 136 9.33 13.32 -0.34
C LEU A 136 8.55 14.30 -1.23
N ASP A 137 9.24 15.25 -1.86
CA ASP A 137 8.61 16.21 -2.78
C ASP A 137 8.14 15.54 -4.07
N SER A 138 8.94 14.63 -4.66
CA SER A 138 8.50 13.84 -5.82
C SER A 138 7.39 12.85 -5.43
N TYR A 139 7.41 12.30 -4.21
CA TYR A 139 6.34 11.44 -3.69
C TYR A 139 5.00 12.17 -3.59
N ILE A 140 4.97 13.40 -3.05
CA ILE A 140 3.73 14.20 -3.00
C ILE A 140 3.25 14.58 -4.40
N ARG A 141 4.15 15.05 -5.28
CA ARG A 141 3.77 15.34 -6.67
C ARG A 141 3.19 14.13 -7.39
N PHE A 142 3.77 12.95 -7.15
CA PHE A 142 3.25 11.69 -7.68
C PHE A 142 1.84 11.42 -7.15
N LEU A 143 1.65 11.43 -5.82
CA LEU A 143 0.34 11.16 -5.21
C LEU A 143 -0.73 12.12 -5.69
N ASP A 144 -0.40 13.40 -5.82
CA ASP A 144 -1.31 14.45 -6.25
C ASP A 144 -1.76 14.25 -7.69
N ARG A 145 -0.80 13.97 -8.59
CA ARG A 145 -1.08 13.67 -9.99
C ARG A 145 -1.97 12.44 -10.12
N GLU A 146 -1.60 11.34 -9.47
CA GLU A 146 -2.35 10.10 -9.59
C GLU A 146 -3.74 10.20 -8.94
N HIS A 147 -3.88 10.93 -7.83
CA HIS A 147 -5.16 11.20 -7.20
C HIS A 147 -6.07 12.02 -8.10
N GLU A 148 -5.55 13.06 -8.74
CA GLU A 148 -6.30 13.86 -9.69
C GLU A 148 -6.79 13.03 -10.87
N ILE A 149 -5.90 12.26 -11.51
CA ILE A 149 -6.25 11.35 -12.62
C ILE A 149 -7.32 10.35 -12.18
N PHE A 150 -7.18 9.78 -10.98
CA PHE A 150 -8.14 8.82 -10.44
C PHE A 150 -9.51 9.45 -10.20
N MET A 151 -9.56 10.64 -9.59
CA MET A 151 -10.81 11.34 -9.31
C MET A 151 -11.50 11.85 -10.57
N GLN A 152 -10.77 12.18 -11.63
CA GLN A 152 -11.34 12.48 -12.94
C GLN A 152 -12.10 11.26 -13.52
N LYS A 153 -11.56 10.06 -13.34
CA LYS A 153 -12.20 8.79 -13.79
C LYS A 153 -13.31 8.34 -12.84
N HIS A 154 -13.15 8.60 -11.54
CA HIS A 154 -14.03 8.11 -10.47
C HIS A 154 -14.42 9.24 -9.50
N PRO A 155 -15.22 10.23 -9.94
CA PRO A 155 -15.49 11.45 -9.16
C PRO A 155 -16.24 11.23 -7.84
N ARG A 156 -16.84 10.04 -7.66
CA ARG A 156 -17.57 9.65 -6.45
C ARG A 156 -16.80 8.67 -5.55
N ALA A 157 -15.56 8.34 -5.89
CA ALA A 157 -14.76 7.45 -5.07
C ALA A 157 -14.38 8.12 -3.75
N ALA A 158 -14.41 7.35 -2.66
CA ALA A 158 -14.00 7.80 -1.33
C ALA A 158 -12.49 7.57 -1.10
N VAL A 159 -11.66 7.96 -2.07
CA VAL A 159 -10.20 7.84 -2.01
C VAL A 159 -9.61 9.23 -1.76
N THR A 160 -8.65 9.33 -0.83
CA THR A 160 -8.01 10.59 -0.46
C THR A 160 -6.51 10.41 -0.24
N VAL A 161 -5.74 11.48 -0.43
CA VAL A 161 -4.29 11.54 -0.15
C VAL A 161 -3.94 12.35 1.10
N TRP A 162 -4.94 12.82 1.84
CA TRP A 162 -4.74 13.80 2.92
C TRP A 162 -3.98 13.25 4.12
N LYS A 163 -4.13 11.96 4.39
CA LYS A 163 -3.37 11.29 5.44
C LYS A 163 -1.88 11.22 5.08
N GLU A 164 -1.58 10.78 3.86
CA GLU A 164 -0.23 10.72 3.31
C GLU A 164 0.40 12.12 3.27
N ARG A 165 -0.30 13.13 2.75
CA ARG A 165 0.15 14.53 2.74
C ARG A 165 0.48 15.05 4.14
N LEU A 166 -0.41 14.83 5.11
CA LEU A 166 -0.17 15.25 6.49
C LEU A 166 1.09 14.58 7.06
N LEU A 167 1.23 13.27 6.87
CA LEU A 167 2.38 12.51 7.37
C LEU A 167 3.68 12.99 6.71
N VAL A 168 3.66 13.37 5.43
CA VAL A 168 4.83 13.97 4.76
C VAL A 168 5.19 15.32 5.38
N HIS A 169 4.23 16.23 5.58
CA HIS A 169 4.50 17.52 6.23
C HIS A 169 5.11 17.33 7.63
N MET A 170 4.54 16.41 8.41
CA MET A 170 5.09 16.04 9.72
C MET A 170 6.52 15.48 9.61
N LEU A 171 6.80 14.62 8.63
CA LEU A 171 8.13 14.03 8.42
C LEU A 171 9.16 15.08 7.98
N GLN A 172 8.74 16.09 7.20
CA GLN A 172 9.56 17.25 6.81
C GLN A 172 9.73 18.28 7.94
N GLY A 173 9.02 18.13 9.06
CA GLY A 173 9.02 19.09 10.16
C GLY A 173 8.21 20.36 9.88
N ASP A 174 7.41 20.39 8.81
CA ASP A 174 6.50 21.48 8.48
C ASP A 174 5.22 21.39 9.34
N LYS A 175 5.35 21.82 10.59
CA LYS A 175 4.26 21.82 11.57
C LYS A 175 3.08 22.67 11.11
N SER A 176 3.32 23.79 10.42
CA SER A 176 2.24 24.69 10.01
C SER A 176 1.31 24.00 9.01
N SER A 177 1.87 23.45 7.94
CA SER A 177 1.08 22.73 6.93
C SER A 177 0.42 21.48 7.51
N ALA A 178 1.09 20.75 8.41
CA ALA A 178 0.50 19.60 9.08
C ALA A 178 -0.74 19.96 9.92
N VAL A 179 -0.67 21.08 10.67
CA VAL A 179 -1.80 21.60 11.47
C VAL A 179 -2.95 22.06 10.57
N ASP A 180 -2.65 22.78 9.49
CA ASP A 180 -3.68 23.28 8.57
C ASP A 180 -4.44 22.13 7.90
N VAL A 181 -3.72 21.12 7.41
CA VAL A 181 -4.35 19.90 6.87
C VAL A 181 -5.20 19.22 7.95
N ALA A 182 -4.69 19.02 9.16
CA ALA A 182 -5.44 18.36 10.22
C ALA A 182 -6.75 19.09 10.54
N ARG A 183 -6.71 20.41 10.73
CA ARG A 183 -7.88 21.24 11.03
C ARG A 183 -8.92 21.21 9.90
N GLU A 184 -8.47 21.33 8.65
CA GLU A 184 -9.37 21.27 7.50
C GLU A 184 -10.09 19.91 7.44
N ARG A 185 -9.35 18.81 7.63
CA ARG A 185 -9.93 17.46 7.57
C ARG A 185 -10.89 17.17 8.72
N ILE A 186 -10.57 17.64 9.94
CA ILE A 186 -11.49 17.57 11.10
C ILE A 186 -12.79 18.33 10.81
N ALA A 187 -12.71 19.54 10.25
CA ALA A 187 -13.89 20.34 9.90
C ALA A 187 -14.79 19.64 8.86
N ARG A 188 -14.20 18.83 7.98
CA ARG A 188 -14.89 18.00 6.99
C ARG A 188 -15.36 16.65 7.54
N GLN A 189 -15.22 16.39 8.83
CA GLN A 189 -15.56 15.12 9.49
C GLN A 189 -14.84 13.90 8.87
N ASP A 190 -13.66 14.11 8.31
CA ASP A 190 -12.83 13.05 7.77
C ASP A 190 -12.11 12.32 8.91
N SER A 191 -12.27 11.00 8.98
CA SER A 191 -11.62 10.19 10.02
C SER A 191 -10.18 9.80 9.67
N GLY A 192 -9.76 9.96 8.42
CA GLY A 192 -8.49 9.43 7.89
C GLY A 192 -8.46 7.90 7.79
N GLY A 193 -9.61 7.24 7.96
CA GLY A 193 -9.76 5.78 7.94
C GLY A 193 -9.30 5.09 9.22
N PHE A 194 -8.91 5.84 10.26
CA PHE A 194 -8.48 5.27 11.53
C PHE A 194 -9.14 6.00 12.71
N SER A 195 -9.61 5.22 13.69
CA SER A 195 -10.09 5.72 14.97
C SER A 195 -9.52 4.85 16.08
N SER A 196 -8.94 5.49 17.11
CA SER A 196 -8.40 4.81 18.28
C SER A 196 -8.72 5.62 19.52
N GLY A 197 -9.28 4.98 20.56
CA GLY A 197 -9.63 5.65 21.82
C GLY A 197 -10.56 6.87 21.65
N GLY A 198 -11.55 6.77 20.76
CA GLY A 198 -12.53 7.84 20.51
C GLY A 198 -12.03 9.05 19.71
N LYS A 199 -10.78 9.03 19.25
CA LYS A 199 -10.22 10.08 18.37
C LYS A 199 -9.86 9.51 17.00
N THR A 200 -10.12 10.30 15.97
CA THR A 200 -9.73 10.06 14.57
C THR A 200 -8.22 10.25 14.37
N PHE A 201 -7.72 9.84 13.20
CA PHE A 201 -6.34 10.09 12.80
C PHE A 201 -5.97 11.58 12.86
N PHE A 202 -6.79 12.45 12.25
CA PHE A 202 -6.47 13.88 12.14
C PHE A 202 -6.50 14.59 13.50
N GLU A 203 -7.42 14.24 14.40
CA GLU A 203 -7.44 14.79 15.77
C GLU A 203 -6.20 14.42 16.56
N ARG A 204 -5.69 13.19 16.40
CA ARG A 204 -4.45 12.74 17.04
C ARG A 204 -3.22 13.42 16.45
N ALA A 205 -3.19 13.55 15.12
CA ALA A 205 -2.11 14.25 14.44
C ALA A 205 -2.03 15.72 14.86
N LEU A 206 -3.18 16.42 14.96
CA LEU A 206 -3.24 17.80 15.43
C LEU A 206 -2.63 17.94 16.84
N ALA A 207 -3.08 17.10 17.78
CA ALA A 207 -2.59 17.13 19.16
C ALA A 207 -1.08 16.89 19.27
N LEU A 208 -0.48 16.13 18.36
CA LEU A 208 0.97 15.88 18.34
C LEU A 208 1.78 17.04 17.74
N ASN A 209 1.20 17.82 16.83
CA ASN A 209 1.90 18.95 16.20
C ASN A 209 1.78 20.25 17.01
N GLU A 210 0.76 20.36 17.85
CA GLU A 210 0.55 21.49 18.78
C GLU A 210 1.27 21.30 20.14
N ALA A 211 1.77 20.10 20.44
CA ALA A 211 2.60 19.80 21.60
C ALA A 211 4.09 20.18 21.38
#